data_AF-A0A5J4TMY2-F1
#
_entry.id   AF-A0A5J4TMY2-F1
#
_cell.length_a   1.000
_cell.length_b   1.000
_cell.length_c   1.000
_cell.angle_alpha   90.00
_cell.angle_beta   90.00
_cell.angle_gamma   90.00
#
_symmetry.space_group_name_H-M   'P 1'
#
loop_
_entity.id
_entity.type
_entity.pdbx_description
1 polymer ?
#
loop_
_entity_poly.entity_id
_entity_poly.type
_entity_poly.pdbx_seq_one_letter_code
_entity_poly.pdbx_strand_id
1 'polypeptide(L)'
;MLSQISLFQIANSIKYNYAQEDFDINGDYNIETGNKEYKFYSEKWNKKVEGYLQQDIKAGRDTVNNVNANDIDYFNQMIPNKCCYCNAKFTSVNKPTLERIDNNMAHTKDNCKL
;
A
#
# COMPACT_ATOMS: atom_id res chain seq x y z
N MET A 1 -54.06 11.72 -0.47
CA MET A 1 -53.38 12.60 0.50
C MET A 1 -52.09 13.04 -0.17
N LEU A 2 -52.08 14.21 -0.80
CA LEU A 2 -50.87 14.75 -1.44
C LEU A 2 -49.97 15.23 -0.31
N SER A 3 -48.87 14.53 -0.06
CA SER A 3 -47.88 14.96 0.92
C SER A 3 -47.34 16.32 0.47
N GLN A 4 -47.48 17.34 1.33
CA GLN A 4 -46.82 18.63 1.13
C GLN A 4 -45.33 18.46 1.42
N ILE A 5 -44.61 17.86 0.47
CA ILE A 5 -43.15 17.76 0.54
C ILE A 5 -42.61 19.15 0.22
N SER A 6 -41.87 19.73 1.17
CA SER A 6 -41.25 21.03 0.98
C SER A 6 -40.19 20.98 -0.13
N LEU A 7 -39.99 22.11 -0.82
CA LEU A 7 -38.89 22.27 -1.80
C LEU A 7 -37.52 21.90 -1.19
N PHE A 8 -37.32 22.22 0.09
CA PHE A 8 -36.11 21.85 0.84
C PHE A 8 -35.93 20.34 0.96
N GLN A 9 -36.99 19.58 1.24
CA GLN A 9 -36.94 18.12 1.29
C GLN A 9 -36.60 17.53 -0.07
N ILE A 10 -37.23 18.02 -1.15
CA ILE A 10 -36.93 17.56 -2.52
C ILE A 10 -35.46 17.81 -2.87
N ALA A 11 -34.94 19.01 -2.59
CA ALA A 11 -33.54 19.36 -2.85
C ALA A 11 -32.56 18.47 -2.06
N ASN A 12 -32.85 18.19 -0.79
CA ASN A 12 -32.04 17.26 0.01
C ASN A 12 -32.10 15.84 -0.53
N SER A 13 -33.29 15.32 -0.88
CA SER A 13 -33.44 13.98 -1.46
C SER A 13 -32.66 13.82 -2.76
N ILE A 14 -32.70 14.83 -3.64
CA ILE A 14 -31.90 14.84 -4.88
C ILE A 14 -30.41 14.82 -4.56
N LYS A 15 -29.94 15.66 -3.63
CA LYS A 15 -28.53 15.71 -3.21
C LYS A 15 -28.04 14.36 -2.65
N TYR A 16 -28.84 13.71 -1.81
CA TYR A 16 -28.49 12.40 -1.24
C TYR A 16 -28.49 11.29 -2.30
N ASN A 17 -29.44 11.30 -3.25
CA ASN A 17 -29.43 10.35 -4.36
C ASN A 17 -28.14 10.46 -5.17
N TYR A 18 -27.76 11.67 -5.60
CA TYR A 18 -26.50 11.86 -6.34
C TYR A 18 -25.26 11.42 -5.54
N ALA A 19 -25.23 11.66 -4.23
CA ALA A 19 -24.13 11.22 -3.38
C ALA A 19 -24.08 9.69 -3.20
N GLN A 20 -25.20 8.99 -3.36
CA GLN A 20 -25.27 7.53 -3.26
C GLN A 20 -25.15 6.81 -4.61
N GLU A 21 -25.41 7.49 -5.73
CA GLU A 21 -25.28 6.93 -7.07
C GLU A 21 -23.85 6.42 -7.35
N ASP A 22 -22.83 7.13 -6.89
CA ASP A 22 -21.41 6.76 -7.05
C ASP A 22 -20.87 5.94 -5.84
N PHE A 23 -21.71 5.64 -4.86
CA PHE A 23 -21.29 4.88 -3.68
C PHE A 23 -21.36 3.37 -3.96
N ASP A 24 -20.20 2.74 -4.02
CA ASP A 24 -20.03 1.29 -4.08
C ASP A 24 -19.55 0.78 -2.72
N ILE A 25 -20.34 -0.06 -2.06
CA ILE A 25 -19.94 -0.68 -0.79
C ILE A 25 -18.66 -1.53 -0.91
N ASN A 26 -18.36 -2.01 -2.12
CA ASN A 26 -17.13 -2.73 -2.45
C ASN A 26 -16.08 -1.83 -3.11
N GLY A 27 -16.36 -0.53 -3.21
CA GLY A 27 -15.49 0.45 -3.84
C GLY A 27 -14.17 0.56 -3.08
N ASP A 28 -13.07 0.55 -3.82
CA ASP A 28 -11.73 0.64 -3.24
C ASP A 28 -11.35 2.09 -2.94
N TYR A 29 -12.05 2.70 -1.98
CA TYR A 29 -11.81 4.09 -1.61
C TYR A 29 -10.50 4.24 -0.83
N ASN A 30 -9.67 5.17 -1.27
CA ASN A 30 -8.49 5.55 -0.51
C ASN A 30 -8.87 6.59 0.53
N ILE A 31 -8.38 6.42 1.76
CA ILE A 31 -8.38 7.51 2.74
C ILE A 31 -7.39 8.55 2.21
N GLU A 32 -7.89 9.69 1.75
CA GLU A 32 -7.03 10.81 1.39
C GLU A 32 -6.35 11.32 2.66
N THR A 33 -5.07 10.99 2.79
CA THR A 33 -4.21 11.61 3.79
C THR A 33 -3.42 12.72 3.11
N GLY A 34 -3.17 13.84 3.82
CA GLY A 34 -2.23 14.86 3.35
C GLY A 34 -0.77 14.38 3.27
N ASN A 35 -0.50 13.11 3.60
CA ASN A 35 0.83 12.52 3.54
C ASN A 35 1.19 12.17 2.11
N LYS A 36 2.41 12.53 1.71
CA LYS A 36 2.96 12.19 0.40
C LYS A 36 3.15 10.67 0.29
N GLU A 37 2.92 10.17 -0.92
CA GLU A 37 3.25 8.79 -1.29
C GLU A 37 4.73 8.51 -0.99
N TYR A 38 5.00 7.30 -0.51
CA TYR A 38 6.38 6.89 -0.22
C TYR A 38 7.18 6.73 -1.53
N LYS A 39 8.49 6.86 -1.45
CA LYS A 39 9.39 6.43 -2.53
C LYS A 39 10.70 5.99 -1.93
N PHE A 40 11.18 4.82 -2.31
CA PHE A 40 12.54 4.41 -1.96
C PHE A 40 13.55 5.32 -2.66
N TYR A 41 14.59 5.70 -1.94
CA TYR A 41 15.74 6.41 -2.45
C TYR A 41 17.03 5.73 -1.99
N SER A 42 18.10 5.86 -2.78
CA SER A 42 19.26 4.97 -2.75
C SER A 42 19.88 4.79 -1.37
N GLU A 43 20.07 5.87 -0.60
CA GLU A 43 20.72 5.78 0.72
C GLU A 43 19.91 4.92 1.71
N LYS A 44 18.59 5.17 1.83
CA LYS A 44 17.73 4.37 2.72
C LYS A 44 17.53 2.96 2.19
N TRP A 45 17.42 2.81 0.87
CA TRP A 45 17.27 1.51 0.23
C TRP A 45 18.47 0.61 0.54
N ASN A 46 19.70 1.10 0.32
CA ASN A 46 20.92 0.34 0.54
C ASN A 46 21.05 -0.17 1.98
N LYS A 47 20.77 0.69 2.97
CA LYS A 47 20.76 0.29 4.39
C LYS A 47 19.73 -0.80 4.67
N LYS A 48 18.61 -0.78 3.96
CA LYS A 48 17.52 -1.75 4.12
C LYS A 48 17.90 -3.11 3.54
N VAL A 49 18.39 -3.16 2.30
CA VAL A 49 18.84 -4.42 1.66
C VAL A 49 20.02 -5.05 2.38
N GLU A 50 20.95 -4.23 2.90
CA GLU A 50 22.02 -4.73 3.76
C GLU A 50 21.47 -5.36 5.04
N GLY A 51 20.52 -4.70 5.71
CA GLY A 51 19.86 -5.25 6.89
C GLY A 51 19.16 -6.59 6.63
N TYR A 52 18.47 -6.72 5.49
CA TYR A 52 17.82 -7.98 5.09
C TYR A 52 18.84 -9.08 4.80
N LEU A 53 19.93 -8.77 4.10
CA LEU A 53 21.02 -9.70 3.87
C LEU A 53 21.60 -10.24 5.19
N GLN A 54 21.88 -9.36 6.16
CA GLN A 54 22.40 -9.78 7.47
C GLN A 54 21.42 -10.67 8.22
N GLN A 55 20.11 -10.39 8.14
CA GLN A 55 19.08 -11.25 8.74
C GLN A 55 19.06 -12.65 8.13
N ASP A 56 19.19 -12.74 6.80
CA ASP A 56 19.15 -14.02 6.09
C ASP A 56 20.42 -14.83 6.32
N ILE A 57 21.60 -14.19 6.35
CA ILE A 57 22.86 -14.82 6.75
C ILE A 57 22.76 -15.36 8.18
N LYS A 58 22.27 -14.55 9.12
CA LYS A 58 22.12 -14.95 10.53
C LYS A 58 21.17 -16.15 10.70
N ALA A 59 20.16 -16.24 9.84
CA ALA A 59 19.22 -17.36 9.82
C ALA A 59 19.70 -18.57 9.02
N GLY A 60 20.87 -18.50 8.37
CA GLY A 60 21.42 -19.59 7.55
C GLY A 60 20.66 -19.84 6.25
N ARG A 61 19.99 -18.83 5.69
CA ARG A 61 19.24 -18.94 4.43
C ARG A 61 20.16 -18.77 3.22
N ASP A 62 19.75 -19.30 2.07
CA ASP A 62 20.44 -19.09 0.80
C ASP A 62 20.26 -17.65 0.31
N THR A 63 21.36 -16.89 0.26
CA THR A 63 21.38 -15.47 -0.08
C THR A 63 21.84 -15.18 -1.51
N VAL A 64 22.05 -16.20 -2.36
CA VAL A 64 22.56 -16.03 -3.74
C VAL A 64 21.72 -15.04 -4.54
N ASN A 65 20.40 -15.09 -4.38
CA ASN A 65 19.44 -14.26 -5.13
C ASN A 65 18.74 -13.22 -4.24
N ASN A 66 19.38 -12.79 -3.16
CA ASN A 66 18.79 -11.77 -2.29
C ASN A 66 18.60 -10.44 -3.04
N VAL A 67 17.56 -9.70 -2.63
CA VAL A 67 17.30 -8.35 -3.09
C VAL A 67 18.53 -7.47 -2.82
N ASN A 68 18.91 -6.68 -3.82
CA ASN A 68 20.10 -5.84 -3.79
C ASN A 68 19.79 -4.38 -4.13
N ALA A 69 20.84 -3.54 -4.10
CA ALA A 69 20.72 -2.09 -4.33
C ALA A 69 20.09 -1.73 -5.69
N ASN A 70 20.29 -2.55 -6.72
CA ASN A 70 19.80 -2.29 -8.08
C ASN A 70 18.29 -2.57 -8.23
N ASP A 71 17.68 -3.21 -7.25
CA ASP A 71 16.26 -3.60 -7.31
C ASP A 71 15.31 -2.48 -6.86
N ILE A 72 15.84 -1.29 -6.55
CA ILE A 72 15.07 -0.16 -6.03
C ILE A 72 13.91 0.25 -6.94
N ASP A 73 14.12 0.24 -8.26
CA ASP A 73 13.11 0.66 -9.23
C ASP A 73 11.98 -0.36 -9.32
N TYR A 74 12.31 -1.65 -9.23
CA TYR A 74 11.33 -2.73 -9.17
C TYR A 74 10.38 -2.56 -7.97
N PHE A 75 10.93 -2.33 -6.77
CA PHE A 75 10.09 -2.12 -5.58
C PHE A 75 9.38 -0.77 -5.58
N ASN A 76 9.94 0.28 -6.20
CA ASN A 76 9.25 1.55 -6.39
C ASN A 76 8.00 1.42 -7.30
N GLN A 77 8.02 0.53 -8.30
CA GLN A 77 6.85 0.24 -9.13
C GLN A 77 5.70 -0.42 -8.35
N MET A 78 6.00 -1.05 -7.20
CA MET A 78 5.01 -1.66 -6.32
C MET A 78 4.42 -0.69 -5.29
N ILE A 79 5.02 0.48 -5.07
CA ILE A 79 4.57 1.45 -4.06
C ILE A 79 3.16 2.00 -4.28
N PRO A 80 2.68 2.22 -5.52
CA PRO A 80 1.30 2.63 -5.75
C PRO A 80 0.26 1.61 -5.23
N ASN A 81 0.67 0.36 -5.04
CA ASN A 81 -0.17 -0.67 -4.45
C ASN A 81 -0.35 -0.45 -2.95
N LYS A 82 -1.39 -1.05 -2.40
CA LYS A 82 -1.66 -1.05 -0.96
C LYS A 82 -0.84 -2.14 -0.28
N CYS A 83 -0.52 -1.93 0.99
CA CYS A 83 0.12 -2.96 1.81
C CYS A 83 -0.73 -4.23 1.84
N CYS A 84 -0.08 -5.36 1.58
CA CYS A 84 -0.70 -6.68 1.51
C CYS A 84 -1.33 -7.18 2.84
N TYR A 85 -1.09 -6.49 3.96
CA TYR A 85 -1.66 -6.84 5.26
C TYR A 85 -2.74 -5.88 5.73
N CYS A 86 -2.52 -4.56 5.61
CA CYS A 86 -3.44 -3.56 6.15
C CYS A 86 -4.26 -2.84 5.08
N ASN A 87 -4.04 -3.12 3.79
CA ASN A 87 -4.72 -2.47 2.66
C ASN A 87 -4.62 -0.93 2.67
N ALA A 88 -3.57 -0.37 3.29
CA ALA A 88 -3.29 1.06 3.30
C ALA A 88 -2.20 1.41 2.29
N LYS A 89 -2.29 2.60 1.69
CA LYS A 89 -1.23 3.14 0.81
C LYS A 89 0.05 3.41 1.59
N PHE A 90 1.18 3.27 0.91
CA PHE A 90 2.47 3.64 1.47
C PHE A 90 2.67 5.15 1.42
N THR A 91 3.01 5.73 2.55
CA THR A 91 3.23 7.17 2.70
C THR A 91 4.50 7.44 3.50
N SER A 92 4.85 8.71 3.66
CA SER A 92 5.94 9.12 4.56
C SER A 92 5.77 8.61 6.00
N VAL A 93 4.53 8.35 6.43
CA VAL A 93 4.17 7.81 7.75
C VAL A 93 4.06 6.28 7.69
N ASN A 94 3.29 5.74 6.74
CA ASN A 94 3.14 4.29 6.52
C ASN A 94 4.23 3.78 5.57
N LYS A 95 5.41 3.49 6.11
CA LYS A 95 6.58 3.10 5.29
C LYS A 95 6.51 1.61 4.95
N PRO A 96 6.77 1.22 3.69
CA PRO A 96 6.76 -0.18 3.27
C PRO A 96 7.87 -0.99 3.94
N THR A 97 7.66 -2.29 4.10
CA THR A 97 8.66 -3.31 4.47
C THR A 97 8.66 -4.41 3.43
N LEU A 98 9.81 -5.02 3.15
CA LEU A 98 9.86 -6.22 2.32
C LEU A 98 9.58 -7.41 3.23
N GLU A 99 8.35 -7.87 3.24
CA GLU A 99 7.95 -9.03 4.04
C GLU A 99 8.14 -10.30 3.22
N ARG A 100 8.73 -11.33 3.84
CA ARG A 100 8.88 -12.64 3.21
C ARG A 100 7.51 -13.33 3.06
N ILE A 101 7.30 -13.97 1.93
CA ILE A 101 6.13 -14.83 1.70
C ILE A 101 6.35 -16.18 2.41
N ASP A 102 7.51 -16.80 2.18
CA ASP A 102 8.00 -17.95 2.94
C ASP A 102 9.18 -17.52 3.84
N ASN A 103 9.04 -17.74 5.14
CA ASN A 103 10.04 -17.41 6.16
C ASN A 103 11.29 -18.31 6.13
N ASN A 104 11.22 -19.46 5.45
CA ASN A 104 12.37 -20.34 5.25
C ASN A 104 13.24 -19.90 4.06
N MET A 105 12.67 -19.14 3.12
CA MET A 105 13.38 -18.57 1.98
C MET A 105 13.92 -17.17 2.31
N ALA A 106 15.02 -16.79 1.68
CA ALA A 106 15.62 -15.46 1.87
C ALA A 106 14.79 -14.37 1.19
N HIS A 107 15.14 -13.09 1.40
CA HIS A 107 14.47 -11.98 0.72
C HIS A 107 14.86 -11.92 -0.75
N THR A 108 14.16 -12.65 -1.61
CA THR A 108 14.28 -12.56 -3.07
C THR A 108 13.11 -11.75 -3.65
N LYS A 109 13.22 -11.31 -4.91
CA LYS A 109 12.13 -10.55 -5.59
C LYS A 109 10.81 -11.30 -5.60
N ASP A 110 10.85 -12.61 -5.79
CA ASP A 110 9.67 -13.47 -5.90
C ASP A 110 9.16 -13.94 -4.52
N ASN A 111 9.98 -13.81 -3.48
CA ASN A 111 9.61 -14.16 -2.11
C ASN A 111 9.30 -12.94 -1.24
N CYS A 112 9.22 -11.74 -1.81
CA CYS A 112 8.94 -10.51 -1.08
C CYS A 112 7.65 -9.84 -1.55
N LYS A 113 6.88 -9.34 -0.58
CA LYS A 113 5.73 -8.47 -0.80
C LYS A 113 5.82 -7.21 0.07
N LEU A 114 5.10 -6.16 -0.32
CA LEU A 114 5.00 -4.90 0.42
C LEU A 114 3.68 -4.83 1.18
#